data_AF-A0A0V1JK93-F1
#
_entry.id   AF-A0A0V1JK93-F1
#
_cell.length_a   1.000
_cell.length_b   1.000
_cell.length_c   1.000
_cell.angle_alpha   90.00
_cell.angle_beta   90.00
_cell.angle_gamma   90.00
#
_symmetry.space_group_name_H-M   'P 1'
#
loop_
_entity.id
_entity.type
_entity.pdbx_description
1 polymer ?
#
loop_
_entity_poly.entity_id
_entity_poly.type
_entity_poly.pdbx_seq_one_letter_code
_entity_poly.pdbx_strand_id
1 'polypeptide(L)'
;MSFCRYSVTSKLFWLFSFSTFSSYSRINRKIQMHLLKQFVVYVLSSNCEDKLQIIFKYPLKNREEKLTLIRERDDPLSQTLNRLSKKLRECTEKINMRKANKAVDYDDDANDKMNTQWFTNVKLYNDNGEVVDADNVTTEEAFWKSSGFTLAIAEKNYRIVNQVPYVKCINWDYRVFVDYPVHPKIVILNGEIQKSDFLWYIEEKETLSTNDSDEFANLLPGNWILRFKGYVFVPQIEDVGKKVCVICLPRNKELSGVPEVYFLKYAVEAAPKDVIWKDCQLLCKTSVMENDTFRLLSYNILAGSYLALKLPKDQLYFPYCPVEYQRDDYRIPLLMKQIPGYKADIMCLQEVENKLFSILWRPYFDKAGYSGLFKLKGGEVSEGLATFFNKEKFMYVAQKIHYISGASLMTKSDKQEFKWIPNCLNKNQEALKYFMSRPQALQVTALRSILLPDKLICIANTHLHSKGEHDYIRLLQTAICILHLNNVFQSLKEKFPESRIALCLCGDMNSTPDAALHELIEKGTVSSERKDWRTKADDEESTIATEVNMPLTLTCISDVRTFTNVTVNFSACLDYIYVNEELRLGKIYPGYSDMAIRQHEAIPSAACPSDHIPVLLEIKFQSSE
;
A
#
# COMPACT_ATOMS: atom_id res chain seq x y z
N MET A 1 -13.55 -9.22 -17.76
CA MET A 1 -13.56 -10.59 -17.21
C MET A 1 -12.42 -11.37 -17.85
N SER A 2 -11.33 -11.53 -17.11
CA SER A 2 -10.27 -12.54 -17.26
C SER A 2 -9.19 -12.14 -16.24
N PHE A 3 -9.52 -12.37 -14.97
CA PHE A 3 -8.60 -12.31 -13.84
C PHE A 3 -8.36 -13.77 -13.40
N CYS A 4 -7.20 -14.03 -12.80
CA CYS A 4 -6.78 -15.34 -12.26
C CYS A 4 -6.38 -16.41 -13.31
N ARG A 5 -5.18 -16.23 -13.88
CA ARG A 5 -4.28 -17.37 -14.05
C ARG A 5 -3.04 -17.14 -13.20
N TYR A 6 -3.18 -17.45 -11.92
CA TYR A 6 -2.04 -17.64 -11.04
C TYR A 6 -1.31 -18.91 -11.50
N SER A 7 -0.12 -18.72 -12.05
CA SER A 7 0.86 -19.78 -12.17
C SER A 7 1.18 -20.29 -10.76
N VAL A 8 0.83 -21.55 -10.54
CA VAL A 8 1.25 -22.39 -9.43
C VAL A 8 2.76 -22.53 -9.50
N THR A 9 3.50 -21.58 -8.93
CA THR A 9 4.93 -21.65 -8.54
C THR A 9 5.41 -20.28 -8.05
N SER A 10 4.86 -19.77 -6.96
CA SER A 10 5.51 -18.71 -6.18
C SER A 10 5.54 -19.08 -4.70
N LYS A 11 6.43 -20.02 -4.38
CA LYS A 11 7.11 -20.02 -3.08
C LYS A 11 7.94 -18.73 -2.98
N LEU A 12 7.32 -17.59 -2.69
CA LEU A 12 8.03 -16.48 -2.03
C LEU A 12 8.09 -16.77 -0.52
N PHE A 13 8.76 -17.87 -0.20
CA PHE A 13 9.31 -18.14 1.12
C PHE A 13 10.69 -17.49 1.14
N TRP A 14 10.78 -16.22 1.55
CA TRP A 14 12.09 -15.61 1.78
C TRP A 14 12.64 -16.04 3.14
N LEU A 15 13.78 -16.73 3.10
CA LEU A 15 14.83 -16.81 4.13
C LEU A 15 14.40 -17.09 5.58
N PHE A 16 13.56 -18.10 5.78
CA PHE A 16 13.47 -18.78 7.08
C PHE A 16 13.95 -20.22 6.88
N SER A 17 14.94 -20.64 7.67
CA SER A 17 15.35 -22.04 7.74
C SER A 17 14.11 -22.92 7.99
N PHE A 18 14.07 -24.15 7.45
CA PHE A 18 12.94 -25.07 7.69
C PHE A 18 12.57 -25.22 9.19
N SER A 19 13.56 -25.08 10.08
CA SER A 19 13.36 -25.10 11.54
C SER A 19 12.53 -23.91 12.05
N THR A 20 12.77 -22.69 11.56
CA THR A 20 12.05 -21.48 11.97
C THR A 20 10.59 -21.47 11.49
N PHE A 21 10.32 -21.97 10.29
CA PHE A 21 8.94 -22.12 9.80
C PHE A 21 8.13 -23.12 10.63
N SER A 22 8.75 -24.23 11.05
CA SER A 22 8.09 -25.22 11.92
C SER A 22 7.75 -24.65 13.31
N SER A 23 8.57 -23.72 13.81
CA SER A 23 8.36 -23.03 15.09
C SER A 23 7.18 -22.04 15.00
N TYR A 24 7.15 -21.23 13.94
CA TYR A 24 6.07 -20.27 13.67
C TYR A 24 4.69 -20.94 13.61
N SER A 25 4.56 -22.02 12.83
CA SER A 25 3.32 -22.78 12.72
C SER A 25 2.84 -23.33 14.06
N ARG A 26 3.77 -23.75 14.94
CA ARG A 26 3.43 -24.23 16.29
C ARG A 26 2.94 -23.10 17.19
N ILE A 27 3.55 -21.92 17.13
CA ILE A 27 3.14 -20.77 17.96
C ILE A 27 1.76 -20.27 17.55
N ASN A 28 1.52 -20.10 16.24
CA ASN A 28 0.20 -19.77 15.71
C ASN A 28 -0.86 -20.80 16.16
N ARG A 29 -0.53 -22.09 16.10
CA ARG A 29 -1.42 -23.14 16.60
C ARG A 29 -1.70 -22.98 18.10
N LYS A 30 -0.71 -22.63 18.94
CA LYS A 30 -0.91 -22.39 20.38
C LYS A 30 -1.82 -21.19 20.63
N ILE A 31 -1.58 -20.05 19.98
CA ILE A 31 -2.39 -18.83 20.14
C ILE A 31 -3.82 -19.07 19.68
N GLN A 32 -4.01 -19.70 18.52
CA GLN A 32 -5.34 -20.06 18.03
C GLN A 32 -6.02 -21.06 18.97
N MET A 33 -5.29 -22.03 19.51
CA MET A 33 -5.81 -22.92 20.55
C MET A 33 -6.13 -22.22 21.87
N HIS A 34 -5.56 -21.07 22.16
CA HIS A 34 -5.97 -20.29 23.32
C HIS A 34 -7.32 -19.61 23.05
N LEU A 35 -7.45 -18.93 21.90
CA LEU A 35 -8.58 -18.05 21.59
C LEU A 35 -9.81 -18.69 20.94
N LEU A 36 -9.67 -19.82 20.25
CA LEU A 36 -10.83 -20.49 19.65
C LEU A 36 -11.80 -20.92 20.77
N LYS A 37 -13.10 -20.67 20.60
CA LYS A 37 -14.11 -21.10 21.58
C LYS A 37 -14.34 -22.61 21.49
N GLN A 38 -14.61 -23.26 22.62
CA GLN A 38 -15.10 -24.63 22.62
C GLN A 38 -16.45 -24.71 21.90
N PHE A 39 -16.71 -25.84 21.23
CA PHE A 39 -17.98 -26.10 20.54
C PHE A 39 -18.36 -25.07 19.47
N VAL A 40 -17.36 -24.42 18.86
CA VAL A 40 -17.56 -23.50 17.74
C VAL A 40 -16.71 -23.94 16.56
N VAL A 41 -17.33 -23.99 15.39
CA VAL A 41 -16.69 -24.23 14.10
C VAL A 41 -16.52 -22.91 13.37
N TYR A 42 -15.29 -22.56 13.06
CA TYR A 42 -14.92 -21.36 12.32
C TYR A 42 -14.66 -21.74 10.87
N VAL A 43 -15.40 -21.13 9.95
CA VAL A 43 -15.25 -21.38 8.52
C VAL A 43 -14.70 -20.12 7.85
N LEU A 44 -13.52 -20.26 7.26
CA LEU A 44 -12.82 -19.22 6.51
C LEU A 44 -12.57 -19.70 5.07
N SER A 45 -12.38 -18.75 4.15
CA SER A 45 -11.86 -19.09 2.83
C SER A 45 -10.38 -19.47 2.95
N SER A 46 -9.94 -20.42 2.16
CA SER A 46 -8.52 -20.75 2.06
C SER A 46 -7.76 -19.63 1.33
N ASN A 47 -6.44 -19.66 1.42
CA ASN A 47 -5.55 -18.74 0.71
C ASN A 47 -5.61 -18.92 -0.83
N CYS A 48 -6.06 -20.09 -1.30
CA CYS A 48 -6.53 -20.30 -2.67
C CYS A 48 -8.05 -20.15 -2.64
N GLU A 49 -8.60 -19.16 -3.36
CA GLU A 49 -9.98 -18.68 -3.22
C GLU A 49 -11.06 -19.76 -3.42
N ASP A 50 -10.70 -20.90 -4.03
CA ASP A 50 -11.60 -22.00 -4.39
C ASP A 50 -11.86 -23.01 -3.26
N LYS A 51 -11.22 -22.86 -2.09
CA LYS A 51 -11.34 -23.81 -0.97
C LYS A 51 -11.88 -23.17 0.30
N LEU A 52 -12.55 -23.97 1.12
CA LEU A 52 -12.93 -23.64 2.48
C LEU A 52 -11.98 -24.28 3.48
N GLN A 53 -11.69 -23.54 4.54
CA GLN A 53 -10.94 -24.00 5.70
C GLN A 53 -11.87 -24.01 6.92
N ILE A 54 -12.09 -25.19 7.48
CA ILE A 54 -12.95 -25.44 8.63
C ILE A 54 -12.06 -25.71 9.84
N ILE A 55 -12.15 -24.87 10.87
CA ILE A 55 -11.29 -24.90 12.05
C ILE A 55 -12.13 -24.97 13.32
N PHE A 56 -11.77 -25.88 14.23
CA PHE A 56 -12.39 -25.94 15.55
C PHE A 56 -11.51 -26.66 16.57
N LYS A 57 -11.81 -26.44 17.84
CA LYS A 57 -11.25 -27.22 18.96
C LYS A 57 -12.02 -28.52 19.11
N TYR A 58 -11.32 -29.63 19.17
CA TYR A 58 -11.91 -30.92 19.47
C TYR A 58 -11.39 -31.45 20.82
N PRO A 59 -12.27 -31.77 21.79
CA PRO A 59 -11.84 -32.32 23.07
C PRO A 59 -11.55 -33.82 22.92
N LEU A 60 -10.29 -34.19 23.15
CA LEU A 60 -9.85 -35.58 23.31
C LEU A 60 -9.72 -35.88 24.80
N LYS A 61 -9.78 -37.16 25.20
CA LYS A 61 -9.87 -37.58 26.63
C LYS A 61 -8.96 -36.81 27.60
N ASN A 62 -7.73 -36.46 27.21
CA ASN A 62 -6.75 -35.82 28.11
C ASN A 62 -6.17 -34.50 27.54
N ARG A 63 -6.67 -33.98 26.42
CA ARG A 63 -6.20 -32.71 25.82
C ARG A 63 -7.19 -32.17 24.80
N GLU A 64 -7.09 -30.89 24.50
CA GLU A 64 -7.76 -30.31 23.33
C GLU A 64 -6.84 -30.33 22.12
N GLU A 65 -7.41 -30.56 20.94
CA GLU A 65 -6.69 -30.51 19.67
C GLU A 65 -7.39 -29.61 18.67
N LYS A 66 -6.61 -28.72 18.04
CA LYS A 66 -7.04 -27.96 16.87
C LYS A 66 -7.23 -28.92 15.70
N LEU A 67 -8.44 -28.99 15.17
CA LEU A 67 -8.70 -29.60 13.87
C LEU A 67 -8.80 -28.51 12.80
N THR A 68 -8.17 -28.79 11.67
CA THR A 68 -8.24 -27.95 10.47
C THR A 68 -8.57 -28.84 9.29
N LEU A 69 -9.65 -28.60 8.57
CA LEU A 69 -10.00 -29.30 7.35
C LEU A 69 -10.00 -28.31 6.18
N ILE A 70 -9.42 -28.69 5.04
CA ILE A 70 -9.44 -27.89 3.81
C ILE A 70 -10.20 -28.69 2.77
N ARG A 71 -11.23 -28.09 2.16
CA ARG A 71 -12.15 -28.73 1.19
C ARG A 71 -12.40 -27.82 0.01
N GLU A 72 -12.71 -28.40 -1.16
CA GLU A 72 -13.22 -27.60 -2.27
C GLU A 72 -14.62 -27.08 -1.90
N ARG A 73 -14.98 -25.92 -2.42
CA ARG A 73 -16.31 -25.32 -2.19
C ARG A 73 -17.43 -26.22 -2.72
N ASP A 74 -17.23 -26.78 -3.91
CA ASP A 74 -18.22 -27.58 -4.63
C ASP A 74 -18.21 -29.07 -4.25
N ASP A 75 -17.32 -29.50 -3.33
CA ASP A 75 -17.32 -30.87 -2.84
C ASP A 75 -18.70 -31.20 -2.22
N PRO A 76 -19.31 -32.35 -2.56
CA PRO A 76 -20.52 -32.82 -1.86
C PRO A 76 -20.28 -32.85 -0.34
N LEU A 77 -21.27 -32.40 0.43
CA LEU A 77 -21.17 -32.33 1.89
C LEU A 77 -20.81 -33.70 2.48
N SER A 78 -21.35 -34.79 1.92
CA SER A 78 -21.06 -36.16 2.35
C SER A 78 -19.56 -36.48 2.31
N GLN A 79 -18.83 -36.02 1.30
CA GLN A 79 -17.38 -36.19 1.24
C GLN A 79 -16.65 -35.40 2.32
N THR A 80 -17.11 -34.18 2.61
CA THR A 80 -16.54 -33.33 3.66
C THR A 80 -16.75 -33.93 5.05
N LEU A 81 -17.96 -34.42 5.35
CA LEU A 81 -18.26 -35.10 6.61
C LEU A 81 -17.45 -36.39 6.76
N ASN A 82 -17.37 -37.21 5.71
CA ASN A 82 -16.55 -38.43 5.70
C ASN A 82 -15.06 -38.14 5.96
N ARG A 83 -14.52 -37.07 5.34
CA ARG A 83 -13.14 -36.65 5.56
C ARG A 83 -12.92 -36.18 6.99
N LEU A 84 -13.91 -35.50 7.58
CA LEU A 84 -13.85 -35.09 8.97
C LEU A 84 -13.85 -36.30 9.92
N SER A 85 -14.75 -37.25 9.70
CA SER A 85 -14.79 -38.53 10.43
C SER A 85 -13.46 -39.26 10.39
N LYS A 86 -12.85 -39.38 9.20
CA LYS A 86 -11.52 -39.98 9.03
C LYS A 86 -10.45 -39.25 9.84
N LYS A 87 -10.46 -37.91 9.82
CA LYS A 87 -9.48 -37.09 10.55
C LYS A 87 -9.62 -37.23 12.07
N LEU A 88 -10.85 -37.32 12.57
CA LEU A 88 -11.15 -37.57 13.99
C LEU A 88 -10.62 -38.95 14.42
N ARG A 89 -10.82 -39.97 13.58
CA ARG A 89 -10.29 -41.33 13.78
C ARG A 89 -8.78 -41.33 13.89
N GLU A 90 -8.09 -40.75 12.90
CA GLU A 90 -6.62 -40.65 12.89
C GLU A 90 -6.06 -39.92 14.13
N CYS A 91 -6.75 -38.88 14.62
CA CYS A 91 -6.32 -38.15 15.82
C CYS A 91 -6.43 -38.99 17.09
N THR A 92 -7.43 -39.85 17.16
CA THR A 92 -7.68 -40.72 18.33
C THR A 92 -6.77 -41.94 18.31
N GLU A 93 -6.57 -42.58 17.16
CA GLU A 93 -5.67 -43.73 16.99
C GLU A 93 -4.21 -43.38 17.35
N LYS A 94 -3.74 -42.19 16.95
CA LYS A 94 -2.39 -41.69 17.32
C LYS A 94 -2.19 -41.57 18.83
N ILE A 95 -3.24 -41.42 19.62
CA ILE A 95 -3.16 -41.39 21.10
C ILE A 95 -3.04 -42.81 21.64
N ASN A 96 -3.82 -43.74 21.11
CA ASN A 96 -3.80 -45.15 21.51
C ASN A 96 -2.44 -45.79 21.21
N MET A 97 -1.85 -45.52 20.03
CA MET A 97 -0.50 -46.00 19.69
C MET A 97 0.61 -45.41 20.58
N ARG A 98 0.50 -44.14 20.99
CA ARG A 98 1.46 -43.51 21.93
C ARG A 98 1.36 -44.08 23.35
N LYS A 99 0.21 -44.66 23.72
CA LYS A 99 0.01 -45.40 24.97
C LYS A 99 0.56 -46.83 24.86
N ALA A 100 0.32 -47.51 23.74
CA ALA A 100 0.89 -48.84 23.47
C ALA A 100 2.43 -48.81 23.49
N ASN A 101 3.07 -47.76 22.95
CA ASN A 101 4.53 -47.60 23.06
C ASN A 101 5.05 -47.24 24.47
N LYS A 102 4.16 -47.03 25.46
CA LYS A 102 4.50 -46.81 26.87
C LYS A 102 4.00 -47.94 27.79
N ALA A 103 3.23 -48.89 27.28
CA ALA A 103 2.68 -50.01 28.02
C ALA A 103 3.06 -51.30 27.30
N VAL A 104 3.92 -52.10 27.93
CA VAL A 104 4.19 -53.47 27.50
C VAL A 104 2.95 -54.30 27.84
N ASP A 105 2.44 -54.98 26.80
CA ASP A 105 1.37 -55.97 26.75
C ASP A 105 0.03 -55.63 27.42
N TYR A 106 -1.04 -55.60 26.61
CA TYR A 106 -2.20 -56.47 26.80
C TYR A 106 -3.06 -56.49 25.52
N ASP A 107 -3.53 -57.68 25.20
CA ASP A 107 -4.41 -58.07 24.08
C ASP A 107 -5.82 -57.46 24.28
N ASP A 108 -6.37 -56.75 23.27
CA ASP A 108 -7.68 -56.11 23.39
C ASP A 108 -8.41 -55.96 22.04
N ASP A 109 -8.69 -57.08 21.38
CA ASP A 109 -9.41 -57.18 20.09
C ASP A 109 -10.92 -56.81 20.16
N ALA A 110 -11.47 -56.61 21.37
CA ALA A 110 -12.87 -56.22 21.58
C ALA A 110 -13.08 -54.69 21.57
N ASN A 111 -12.04 -53.91 21.85
CA ASN A 111 -12.10 -52.45 21.94
C ASN A 111 -12.11 -51.77 20.56
N ASP A 112 -11.73 -52.49 19.50
CA ASP A 112 -11.55 -51.93 18.15
C ASP A 112 -12.89 -51.79 17.38
N LYS A 113 -13.89 -52.64 17.66
CA LYS A 113 -15.26 -52.55 17.09
C LYS A 113 -16.11 -51.44 17.69
N MET A 114 -16.05 -51.20 19.02
CA MET A 114 -16.72 -50.05 19.65
C MET A 114 -16.06 -48.72 19.29
N ASN A 115 -14.73 -48.71 19.10
CA ASN A 115 -14.01 -47.51 18.66
C ASN A 115 -14.32 -47.13 17.21
N THR A 116 -14.72 -48.05 16.32
CA THR A 116 -15.05 -47.70 14.92
C THR A 116 -16.45 -47.10 14.76
N GLN A 117 -17.40 -47.43 15.64
CA GLN A 117 -18.81 -47.03 15.53
C GLN A 117 -19.12 -45.60 16.00
N TRP A 118 -18.22 -44.96 16.78
CA TRP A 118 -18.41 -43.59 17.24
C TRP A 118 -17.95 -42.53 16.22
N PHE A 119 -17.00 -42.87 15.34
CA PHE A 119 -16.50 -41.96 14.30
C PHE A 119 -17.44 -41.81 13.10
N THR A 120 -18.50 -42.62 13.01
CA THR A 120 -19.52 -42.55 11.94
C THR A 120 -20.65 -41.56 12.26
N ASN A 121 -20.72 -40.98 13.45
CA ASN A 121 -21.74 -40.01 13.86
C ASN A 121 -21.28 -38.55 13.68
N VAL A 122 -20.90 -38.18 12.46
CA VAL A 122 -20.71 -36.79 12.06
C VAL A 122 -21.89 -36.38 11.19
N LYS A 123 -22.76 -35.52 11.71
CA LYS A 123 -23.97 -35.06 11.02
C LYS A 123 -24.07 -33.54 11.07
N LEU A 124 -24.71 -32.97 10.07
CA LEU A 124 -25.02 -31.54 10.02
C LEU A 124 -26.53 -31.38 10.18
N TYR A 125 -26.94 -30.48 11.07
CA TYR A 125 -28.33 -30.14 11.30
C TYR A 125 -28.60 -28.72 10.78
N ASN A 126 -29.75 -28.53 10.13
CA ASN A 126 -30.22 -27.21 9.74
C ASN A 126 -30.72 -26.41 10.96
N ASP A 127 -31.14 -25.18 10.74
CA ASP A 127 -31.72 -24.28 11.75
C ASP A 127 -33.02 -24.81 12.37
N ASN A 128 -33.76 -25.67 11.65
CA ASN A 128 -34.95 -26.36 12.15
C ASN A 128 -34.63 -27.64 12.94
N GLY A 129 -33.36 -28.03 13.07
CA GLY A 129 -32.94 -29.24 13.79
C GLY A 129 -33.09 -30.54 12.98
N GLU A 130 -33.27 -30.45 11.67
CA GLU A 130 -33.34 -31.60 10.76
C GLU A 130 -31.97 -31.93 10.20
N VAL A 131 -31.71 -33.21 9.90
CA VAL A 131 -30.45 -33.63 9.30
C VAL A 131 -30.39 -33.14 7.86
N VAL A 132 -29.33 -32.42 7.50
CA VAL A 132 -29.07 -31.94 6.14
C VAL A 132 -28.77 -33.13 5.23
N ASP A 133 -29.43 -33.19 4.07
CA ASP A 133 -29.16 -34.18 3.03
C ASP A 133 -27.78 -33.95 2.40
N ALA A 134 -26.80 -34.72 2.85
CA ALA A 134 -25.40 -34.48 2.55
C ALA A 134 -25.00 -34.81 1.10
N ASP A 135 -25.84 -35.52 0.34
CA ASP A 135 -25.56 -35.86 -1.06
C ASP A 135 -26.09 -34.81 -2.04
N ASN A 136 -27.03 -33.98 -1.61
CA ASN A 136 -27.65 -32.93 -2.43
C ASN A 136 -27.21 -31.50 -2.06
N VAL A 137 -26.34 -31.36 -1.06
CA VAL A 137 -25.83 -30.06 -0.59
C VAL A 137 -24.31 -30.02 -0.73
N THR A 138 -23.79 -28.90 -1.21
CA THR A 138 -22.34 -28.68 -1.32
C THR A 138 -21.73 -28.24 0.00
N THR A 139 -20.40 -28.36 0.11
CA THR A 139 -19.66 -27.87 1.27
C THR A 139 -19.81 -26.35 1.45
N GLU A 140 -19.87 -25.59 0.36
CA GLU A 140 -20.10 -24.15 0.40
C GLU A 140 -21.50 -23.79 0.90
N GLU A 141 -22.54 -24.43 0.39
CA GLU A 141 -23.91 -24.20 0.88
C GLU A 141 -23.98 -24.47 2.39
N ALA A 142 -23.49 -25.63 2.81
CA ALA A 142 -23.55 -26.10 4.19
C ALA A 142 -22.75 -25.25 5.19
N PHE A 143 -21.50 -24.89 4.87
CA PHE A 143 -20.58 -24.28 5.83
C PHE A 143 -20.29 -22.79 5.59
N TRP A 144 -20.62 -22.24 4.41
CA TRP A 144 -20.28 -20.86 4.04
C TRP A 144 -21.49 -19.96 3.80
N LYS A 145 -22.55 -20.47 3.16
CA LYS A 145 -23.75 -19.71 2.82
C LYS A 145 -24.86 -19.83 3.87
N SER A 146 -25.05 -21.01 4.45
CA SER A 146 -26.08 -21.25 5.46
C SER A 146 -25.73 -20.68 6.83
N SER A 147 -26.75 -20.21 7.53
CA SER A 147 -26.68 -19.72 8.91
C SER A 147 -27.53 -20.59 9.84
N GLY A 148 -27.22 -20.63 11.13
CA GLY A 148 -27.97 -21.43 12.12
C GLY A 148 -27.66 -22.93 12.13
N PHE A 149 -26.89 -23.43 11.15
CA PHE A 149 -26.54 -24.84 11.06
C PHE A 149 -25.63 -25.28 12.22
N THR A 150 -25.80 -26.53 12.64
CA THR A 150 -25.07 -27.14 13.77
C THR A 150 -24.38 -28.42 13.34
N LEU A 151 -23.07 -28.51 13.54
CA LEU A 151 -22.30 -29.72 13.30
C LEU A 151 -22.32 -30.59 14.55
N ALA A 152 -22.94 -31.77 14.48
CA ALA A 152 -22.91 -32.76 15.54
C ALA A 152 -21.77 -33.75 15.30
N ILE A 153 -20.91 -33.93 16.31
CA ILE A 153 -19.85 -34.94 16.32
C ILE A 153 -20.05 -35.79 17.57
N ALA A 154 -20.54 -37.01 17.38
CA ALA A 154 -21.05 -37.87 18.46
C ALA A 154 -22.12 -37.11 19.29
N GLU A 155 -21.92 -36.96 20.60
CA GLU A 155 -22.86 -36.27 21.51
C GLU A 155 -22.62 -34.76 21.62
N LYS A 156 -21.68 -34.21 20.84
CA LYS A 156 -21.25 -32.81 20.94
C LYS A 156 -21.76 -32.01 19.75
N ASN A 157 -22.48 -30.92 20.04
CA ASN A 157 -22.98 -29.98 19.05
C ASN A 157 -22.05 -28.78 18.92
N TYR A 158 -21.68 -28.44 17.68
CA TYR A 158 -20.81 -27.32 17.37
C TYR A 158 -21.58 -26.28 16.57
N ARG A 159 -21.64 -25.06 17.10
CA ARG A 159 -22.20 -23.92 16.38
C ARG A 159 -21.27 -23.52 15.23
N ILE A 160 -21.79 -23.38 14.03
CA ILE A 160 -21.01 -22.91 12.88
C ILE A 160 -21.04 -21.39 12.84
N VAL A 161 -19.86 -20.81 12.71
CA VAL A 161 -19.66 -19.39 12.42
C VAL A 161 -18.93 -19.33 11.09
N ASN A 162 -19.69 -18.94 10.06
CA ASN A 162 -19.18 -18.80 8.71
C ASN A 162 -18.56 -17.42 8.49
N GLN A 163 -17.81 -17.28 7.40
CA GLN A 163 -17.25 -16.00 6.93
C GLN A 163 -16.49 -15.22 8.01
N VAL A 164 -15.82 -15.91 8.93
CA VAL A 164 -15.13 -15.24 10.03
C VAL A 164 -13.97 -14.37 9.51
N PRO A 165 -13.68 -13.23 10.14
CA PRO A 165 -12.50 -12.45 9.82
C PRO A 165 -11.23 -13.31 9.94
N TYR A 166 -10.30 -13.17 9.01
CA TYR A 166 -9.00 -13.85 9.12
C TYR A 166 -7.91 -13.12 8.34
N VAL A 167 -6.67 -13.34 8.76
CA VAL A 167 -5.49 -12.76 8.11
C VAL A 167 -5.09 -13.66 6.93
N LYS A 168 -5.25 -13.17 5.69
CA LYS A 168 -4.80 -13.86 4.46
C LYS A 168 -3.28 -13.78 4.32
N CYS A 169 -2.73 -12.59 4.56
CA CYS A 169 -1.30 -12.38 4.60
C CYS A 169 -0.95 -11.26 5.58
N ILE A 170 0.21 -11.40 6.21
CA ILE A 170 0.83 -10.41 7.08
C ILE A 170 2.33 -10.45 6.84
N ASN A 171 2.95 -9.29 6.62
CA ASN A 171 4.39 -9.18 6.58
C ASN A 171 4.90 -7.80 7.00
N TRP A 172 6.18 -7.76 7.40
CA TRP A 172 6.99 -6.57 7.54
C TRP A 172 8.44 -6.98 7.28
N ASP A 173 8.87 -6.76 6.05
CA ASP A 173 10.18 -7.08 5.49
C ASP A 173 11.10 -5.85 5.45
N TYR A 174 10.74 -4.77 6.16
CA TYR A 174 11.51 -3.54 6.28
C TYR A 174 12.24 -3.47 7.61
N ARG A 175 13.35 -2.73 7.64
CA ARG A 175 14.11 -2.51 8.88
C ARG A 175 13.26 -1.76 9.89
N VAL A 176 13.55 -2.00 11.15
CA VAL A 176 12.79 -1.46 12.28
C VAL A 176 13.69 -0.48 13.00
N PHE A 177 13.39 0.82 12.94
CA PHE A 177 14.21 1.84 13.58
C PHE A 177 13.48 2.44 14.78
N VAL A 178 14.24 2.80 15.82
CA VAL A 178 13.76 3.61 16.94
C VAL A 178 13.14 4.91 16.42
N ASP A 179 11.96 5.28 16.93
CA ASP A 179 11.17 6.45 16.52
C ASP A 179 10.64 6.41 15.07
N TYR A 180 10.68 5.27 14.38
CA TYR A 180 10.12 5.11 13.04
C TYR A 180 8.85 4.25 13.13
N PRO A 181 7.80 4.61 12.36
CA PRO A 181 6.55 3.87 12.36
C PRO A 181 6.73 2.47 11.75
N VAL A 182 6.14 1.48 12.41
CA VAL A 182 6.08 0.08 12.00
C VAL A 182 4.61 -0.33 11.99
N HIS A 183 4.13 -0.89 10.89
CA HIS A 183 2.78 -1.47 10.85
C HIS A 183 2.74 -2.66 9.91
N PRO A 184 1.95 -3.71 10.18
CA PRO A 184 1.94 -4.87 9.30
C PRO A 184 1.33 -4.51 7.95
N LYS A 185 2.03 -4.89 6.87
CA LYS A 185 1.43 -5.00 5.53
C LYS A 185 0.52 -6.21 5.56
N ILE A 186 -0.77 -5.96 5.79
CA ILE A 186 -1.75 -6.98 6.14
C ILE A 186 -2.96 -6.94 5.22
N VAL A 187 -3.45 -8.13 4.84
CA VAL A 187 -4.74 -8.30 4.18
C VAL A 187 -5.63 -9.15 5.08
N ILE A 188 -6.70 -8.53 5.56
CA ILE A 188 -7.75 -9.19 6.36
C ILE A 188 -8.94 -9.43 5.44
N LEU A 189 -9.37 -10.70 5.33
CA LEU A 189 -10.59 -11.05 4.62
C LEU A 189 -11.75 -11.16 5.60
N ASN A 190 -12.95 -10.75 5.17
CA ASN A 190 -14.17 -10.64 5.97
C ASN A 190 -14.00 -9.81 7.26
N GLY A 191 -12.97 -8.97 7.32
CA GLY A 191 -12.61 -8.15 8.47
C GLY A 191 -12.15 -6.75 8.06
N GLU A 192 -12.04 -5.87 9.04
CA GLU A 192 -11.66 -4.48 8.87
C GLU A 192 -10.43 -4.19 9.72
N ILE A 193 -9.38 -3.59 9.12
CA ILE A 193 -8.16 -3.21 9.85
C ILE A 193 -8.51 -2.26 11.01
N GLN A 194 -9.44 -1.32 10.80
CA GLN A 194 -9.82 -0.34 11.82
C GLN A 194 -10.51 -0.96 13.06
N LYS A 195 -11.07 -2.17 12.94
CA LYS A 195 -11.76 -2.88 14.04
C LYS A 195 -10.94 -3.99 14.66
N SER A 196 -9.84 -4.37 14.01
CA SER A 196 -8.96 -5.45 14.44
C SER A 196 -7.98 -4.94 15.48
N ASP A 197 -7.60 -5.79 16.43
CA ASP A 197 -6.58 -5.44 17.42
C ASP A 197 -5.20 -5.87 16.93
N PHE A 198 -4.20 -5.05 17.25
CA PHE A 198 -2.80 -5.32 16.96
C PHE A 198 -2.02 -5.17 18.26
N LEU A 199 -1.43 -6.26 18.71
CA LEU A 199 -0.70 -6.35 19.97
C LEU A 199 0.77 -6.57 19.65
N TRP A 200 1.62 -5.59 19.97
CA TRP A 200 3.04 -5.62 19.67
C TRP A 200 3.84 -6.04 20.89
N TYR A 201 4.67 -7.06 20.71
CA TYR A 201 5.51 -7.63 21.75
C TYR A 201 6.98 -7.49 21.39
N ILE A 202 7.79 -7.35 22.43
CA ILE A 202 9.25 -7.27 22.32
C ILE A 202 9.89 -8.35 23.21
N GLU A 203 10.89 -9.02 22.66
CA GLU A 203 11.65 -10.07 23.36
C GLU A 203 12.62 -9.45 24.36
N GLU A 204 12.51 -9.81 25.63
CA GLU A 204 13.46 -9.42 26.68
C GLU A 204 14.44 -10.57 26.99
N LYS A 205 15.70 -10.22 27.25
CA LYS A 205 16.75 -11.21 27.56
C LYS A 205 16.72 -11.67 29.01
N GLU A 206 16.29 -10.81 29.92
CA GLU A 206 16.17 -11.10 31.34
C GLU A 206 14.71 -11.39 31.67
N THR A 207 14.47 -12.37 32.53
CA THR A 207 13.15 -12.59 33.15
C THR A 207 12.86 -11.42 34.08
N LEU A 208 12.32 -10.33 33.54
CA LEU A 208 11.73 -9.28 34.36
C LEU A 208 10.57 -9.91 35.12
N SER A 209 10.63 -9.85 36.45
CA SER A 209 9.53 -10.20 37.33
C SER A 209 8.45 -9.11 37.25
N THR A 210 7.74 -9.00 36.12
CA THR A 210 6.59 -8.08 36.06
C THR A 210 5.43 -8.62 35.22
N ASN A 211 4.32 -8.75 35.95
CA ASN A 211 2.92 -8.84 35.56
C ASN A 211 2.50 -10.09 34.76
N ASP A 212 2.07 -11.09 35.53
CA ASP A 212 1.22 -12.25 35.18
C ASP A 212 -0.10 -11.91 34.44
N SER A 213 -0.27 -10.70 33.89
CA SER A 213 -1.55 -10.21 33.38
C SER A 213 -1.73 -10.24 31.86
N ASP A 214 -0.69 -10.49 31.06
CA ASP A 214 -0.84 -10.61 29.60
C ASP A 214 -0.99 -12.08 29.16
N GLU A 215 -2.17 -12.43 28.66
CA GLU A 215 -2.55 -13.81 28.32
C GLU A 215 -1.74 -14.40 27.15
N PHE A 216 -1.15 -13.56 26.28
CA PHE A 216 -0.44 -14.01 25.09
C PHE A 216 1.07 -14.13 25.28
N ALA A 217 1.67 -13.33 26.16
CA ALA A 217 3.10 -13.37 26.47
C ALA A 217 3.59 -14.80 26.75
N ASN A 218 2.86 -15.54 27.59
CA ASN A 218 3.18 -16.92 27.99
C ASN A 218 3.02 -17.96 26.85
N LEU A 219 2.38 -17.59 25.73
CA LEU A 219 2.22 -18.46 24.57
C LEU A 219 3.35 -18.30 23.55
N LEU A 220 4.11 -17.20 23.63
CA LEU A 220 5.25 -16.89 22.78
C LEU A 220 6.53 -17.60 23.28
N PRO A 221 7.52 -17.85 22.40
CA PRO A 221 8.73 -18.56 22.78
C PRO A 221 9.74 -17.62 23.45
N GLY A 222 10.02 -17.83 24.74
CA GLY A 222 10.95 -16.97 25.50
C GLY A 222 10.20 -15.91 26.29
N ASN A 223 10.90 -14.87 26.73
CA ASN A 223 10.29 -13.79 27.50
C ASN A 223 9.83 -12.67 26.56
N TRP A 224 8.53 -12.50 26.39
CA TRP A 224 7.95 -11.47 25.53
C TRP A 224 7.07 -10.55 26.36
N ILE A 225 7.24 -9.25 26.19
CA ILE A 225 6.46 -8.24 26.91
C ILE A 225 5.62 -7.47 25.89
N LEU A 226 4.33 -7.31 26.18
CA LEU A 226 3.46 -6.42 25.42
C LEU A 226 3.97 -4.98 25.54
N ARG A 227 4.43 -4.41 24.43
CA ARG A 227 4.95 -3.04 24.36
C ARG A 227 3.89 -2.04 23.92
N PHE A 228 2.97 -2.44 23.03
CA PHE A 228 2.01 -1.50 22.43
C PHE A 228 0.73 -2.18 21.94
N LYS A 229 -0.40 -1.48 22.05
CA LYS A 229 -1.70 -1.88 21.46
C LYS A 229 -2.11 -0.85 20.40
N GLY A 230 -2.15 -1.27 19.14
CA GLY A 230 -2.56 -0.41 18.03
C GLY A 230 -1.90 -0.80 16.71
N TYR A 231 -2.47 -0.31 15.60
CA TYR A 231 -2.03 -0.69 14.25
C TYR A 231 -0.60 -0.24 13.92
N VAL A 232 -0.21 0.95 14.35
CA VAL A 232 1.11 1.54 14.09
C VAL A 232 1.91 1.58 15.37
N PHE A 233 2.97 0.78 15.45
CA PHE A 233 3.92 0.74 16.55
C PHE A 233 5.13 1.63 16.27
N VAL A 234 5.66 2.32 17.29
CA VAL A 234 6.87 3.13 17.20
C VAL A 234 7.87 2.63 18.25
N PRO A 235 8.92 1.88 17.86
CA PRO A 235 9.91 1.36 18.80
C PRO A 235 10.65 2.48 19.53
N GLN A 236 11.04 2.22 20.77
CA GLN A 236 11.77 3.14 21.65
C GLN A 236 13.25 2.76 21.74
N ILE A 237 14.08 3.66 22.28
CA ILE A 237 15.54 3.43 22.37
C ILE A 237 15.90 2.19 23.21
N GLU A 238 15.09 1.88 24.21
CA GLU A 238 15.21 0.67 25.04
C GLU A 238 14.94 -0.63 24.28
N ASP A 239 14.36 -0.55 23.09
CA ASP A 239 14.02 -1.71 22.27
C ASP A 239 15.17 -2.16 21.37
N VAL A 240 16.23 -1.36 21.23
CA VAL A 240 17.35 -1.64 20.32
C VAL A 240 17.96 -3.02 20.57
N GLY A 241 18.14 -3.78 19.48
CA GLY A 241 18.66 -5.13 19.48
C GLY A 241 17.64 -6.22 19.86
N LYS A 242 16.41 -5.86 20.24
CA LYS A 242 15.36 -6.80 20.62
C LYS A 242 14.51 -7.20 19.42
N LYS A 243 14.01 -8.44 19.43
CA LYS A 243 13.08 -8.94 18.40
C LYS A 243 11.67 -8.41 18.66
N VAL A 244 10.90 -8.26 17.60
CA VAL A 244 9.52 -7.76 17.64
C VAL A 244 8.58 -8.77 16.99
N CYS A 245 7.39 -8.95 17.57
CA CYS A 245 6.29 -9.62 16.90
C CYS A 245 4.98 -8.87 17.10
N VAL A 246 4.04 -9.05 16.17
CA VAL A 246 2.68 -8.52 16.27
C VAL A 246 1.69 -9.66 16.26
N ILE A 247 0.73 -9.63 17.19
CA ILE A 247 -0.45 -10.50 17.16
C ILE A 247 -1.61 -9.67 16.62
N CYS A 248 -2.17 -10.11 15.48
CA CYS A 248 -3.39 -9.56 14.90
C CYS A 248 -4.59 -10.38 15.38
N LEU A 249 -5.57 -9.70 15.97
CA LEU A 249 -6.88 -10.26 16.28
C LEU A 249 -7.89 -9.67 15.27
N PRO A 250 -8.13 -10.35 14.12
CA PRO A 250 -8.95 -9.78 13.06
C PRO A 250 -10.42 -9.70 13.49
N ARG A 251 -11.10 -8.60 13.17
CA ARG A 251 -12.51 -8.39 13.51
C ARG A 251 -13.29 -7.72 12.38
N ASN A 252 -14.60 -7.92 12.37
CA ASN A 252 -15.55 -7.08 11.64
C ASN A 252 -16.56 -6.46 12.64
N LYS A 253 -17.72 -5.99 12.17
CA LYS A 253 -18.75 -5.39 13.04
C LYS A 253 -19.29 -6.36 14.11
N GLU A 254 -19.33 -7.65 13.81
CA GLU A 254 -20.10 -8.65 14.56
C GLU A 254 -19.22 -9.76 15.15
N LEU A 255 -18.15 -10.12 14.44
CA LEU A 255 -17.37 -11.33 14.70
C LEU A 255 -15.92 -10.98 15.04
N SER A 256 -15.39 -11.74 16.00
CA SER A 256 -13.94 -11.89 16.19
C SER A 256 -13.47 -13.12 15.43
N GLY A 257 -12.39 -12.93 14.68
CA GLY A 257 -11.83 -13.89 13.76
C GLY A 257 -10.76 -14.79 14.36
N VAL A 258 -10.01 -15.44 13.48
CA VAL A 258 -8.89 -16.33 13.86
C VAL A 258 -7.62 -15.49 14.05
N PRO A 259 -6.98 -15.52 15.23
CA PRO A 259 -5.77 -14.73 15.50
C PRO A 259 -4.56 -15.24 14.70
N GLU A 260 -3.64 -14.33 14.39
CA GLU A 260 -2.40 -14.62 13.68
C GLU A 260 -1.25 -13.83 14.32
N VAL A 261 -0.15 -14.51 14.67
CA VAL A 261 1.10 -13.87 15.13
C VAL A 261 2.05 -13.73 13.96
N TYR A 262 2.77 -12.61 13.84
CA TYR A 262 3.85 -12.41 12.88
C TYR A 262 5.12 -11.91 13.57
N PHE A 263 6.25 -12.59 13.37
CA PHE A 263 7.56 -12.15 13.86
C PHE A 263 8.25 -11.32 12.79
N LEU A 264 8.73 -10.15 13.15
CA LEU A 264 9.39 -9.25 12.22
C LEU A 264 10.74 -9.81 11.79
N LYS A 265 11.11 -9.51 10.54
CA LYS A 265 12.38 -9.98 9.96
C LYS A 265 13.60 -9.41 10.68
N TYR A 266 13.53 -8.14 11.07
CA TYR A 266 14.64 -7.41 11.69
C TYR A 266 14.35 -7.15 13.17
N ALA A 267 15.40 -7.21 14.00
CA ALA A 267 15.36 -6.65 15.34
C ALA A 267 15.29 -5.11 15.26
N VAL A 268 14.94 -4.45 16.36
CA VAL A 268 14.97 -2.99 16.41
C VAL A 268 16.40 -2.49 16.30
N GLU A 269 16.59 -1.47 15.49
CA GLU A 269 17.87 -0.83 15.21
C GLU A 269 17.83 0.63 15.64
N ALA A 270 19.01 1.19 15.92
CA ALA A 270 19.13 2.63 16.17
C ALA A 270 18.66 3.43 14.95
N ALA A 271 18.04 4.59 15.19
CA ALA A 271 17.64 5.49 14.12
C ALA A 271 18.85 5.89 13.25
N PRO A 272 18.66 6.01 11.92
CA PRO A 272 19.64 6.65 11.05
C PRO A 272 20.08 8.01 11.59
N LYS A 273 21.39 8.21 11.67
CA LYS A 273 21.98 9.48 12.08
C LYS A 273 21.88 10.50 10.94
N ASP A 274 21.86 11.77 11.31
CA ASP A 274 22.09 12.90 10.39
C ASP A 274 21.16 12.98 9.15
N VAL A 275 19.94 12.43 9.24
CA VAL A 275 18.95 12.56 8.17
C VAL A 275 18.65 14.01 7.83
N ILE A 276 18.70 14.35 6.55
CA ILE A 276 18.80 15.74 6.08
C ILE A 276 17.47 16.52 6.09
N TRP A 277 16.35 15.83 6.36
CA TRP A 277 15.00 16.43 6.34
C TRP A 277 14.46 16.87 7.72
N LYS A 278 15.20 16.62 8.81
CA LYS A 278 14.74 16.92 10.19
C LYS A 278 14.44 18.40 10.39
N ASP A 279 15.28 19.29 9.87
CA ASP A 279 15.13 20.74 10.05
C ASP A 279 13.86 21.25 9.37
N CYS A 280 13.57 20.77 8.16
CA CYS A 280 12.33 21.09 7.47
C CYS A 280 11.09 20.62 8.25
N GLN A 281 11.12 19.42 8.85
CA GLN A 281 10.04 18.97 9.74
C GLN A 281 9.88 19.84 10.99
N LEU A 282 10.98 20.35 11.56
CA LEU A 282 10.92 21.25 12.71
C LEU A 282 10.25 22.58 12.36
N LEU A 283 10.58 23.15 11.19
CA LEU A 283 9.90 24.33 10.64
C LEU A 283 8.40 24.07 10.43
N CYS A 284 8.05 22.88 9.92
CA CYS A 284 6.67 22.48 9.70
C CYS A 284 5.86 22.33 10.99
N LYS A 285 6.50 21.90 12.08
CA LYS A 285 5.87 21.70 13.39
C LYS A 285 5.57 23.01 14.10
N THR A 286 6.40 24.03 13.89
CA THR A 286 6.30 25.34 14.54
C THR A 286 5.47 26.35 13.76
N SER A 287 5.17 26.08 12.48
CA SER A 287 4.32 26.94 11.66
C SER A 287 2.85 26.89 12.09
N VAL A 288 2.26 28.06 12.32
CA VAL A 288 0.82 28.25 12.55
C VAL A 288 0.20 28.69 11.24
N MET A 289 -0.84 27.98 10.78
CA MET A 289 -1.53 28.29 9.51
C MET A 289 -2.91 28.88 9.79
N GLU A 290 -3.27 29.90 9.02
CA GLU A 290 -4.62 30.48 8.97
C GLU A 290 -5.62 29.50 8.32
N ASN A 291 -6.92 29.71 8.52
CA ASN A 291 -7.97 28.83 7.99
C ASN A 291 -8.03 28.80 6.44
N ASP A 292 -7.56 29.86 5.80
CA ASP A 292 -7.45 30.01 4.34
C ASP A 292 -6.15 29.44 3.77
N THR A 293 -5.31 28.86 4.63
CA THR A 293 -3.97 28.39 4.27
C THR A 293 -3.88 26.87 4.40
N PHE A 294 -3.27 26.24 3.40
CA PHE A 294 -2.98 24.81 3.42
C PHE A 294 -1.54 24.56 2.98
N ARG A 295 -0.96 23.45 3.48
CA ARG A 295 0.38 23.03 3.08
C ARG A 295 0.31 21.98 1.97
N LEU A 296 1.02 22.19 0.88
CA LEU A 296 1.11 21.26 -0.24
C LEU A 296 2.54 20.71 -0.38
N LEU A 297 2.64 19.39 -0.46
CA LEU A 297 3.87 18.65 -0.73
C LEU A 297 3.80 18.06 -2.14
N SER A 298 4.83 18.29 -2.97
CA SER A 298 5.09 17.52 -4.19
C SER A 298 6.41 16.78 -4.03
N TYR A 299 6.42 15.46 -4.25
CA TYR A 299 7.63 14.66 -4.01
C TYR A 299 7.68 13.35 -4.83
N ASN A 300 8.71 13.23 -5.67
CA ASN A 300 9.09 11.96 -6.28
C ASN A 300 9.80 11.09 -5.22
N ILE A 301 9.22 9.94 -4.90
CA ILE A 301 9.70 9.09 -3.80
C ILE A 301 10.61 7.93 -4.25
N LEU A 302 11.01 7.91 -5.53
CA LEU A 302 11.91 6.94 -6.13
C LEU A 302 11.41 5.48 -6.03
N ALA A 303 10.90 4.93 -7.12
CA ALA A 303 10.38 3.57 -7.16
C ALA A 303 11.52 2.55 -7.06
N GLY A 304 11.40 1.59 -6.14
CA GLY A 304 12.39 0.52 -5.95
C GLY A 304 12.62 -0.29 -7.23
N SER A 305 11.59 -0.43 -8.06
CA SER A 305 11.67 -1.08 -9.37
C SER A 305 12.68 -0.48 -10.36
N TYR A 306 13.10 0.78 -10.19
CA TYR A 306 14.08 1.44 -11.09
C TYR A 306 15.54 1.23 -10.67
N LEU A 307 15.78 0.81 -9.44
CA LEU A 307 17.13 0.79 -8.87
C LEU A 307 18.00 -0.37 -9.36
N ALA A 308 17.38 -1.39 -10.00
CA ALA A 308 18.07 -2.55 -10.59
C ALA A 308 19.16 -3.17 -9.69
N LEU A 309 18.91 -3.25 -8.36
CA LEU A 309 19.89 -3.59 -7.31
C LEU A 309 20.50 -5.02 -7.37
N LYS A 310 20.22 -5.77 -8.43
CA LYS A 310 20.86 -7.06 -8.74
C LYS A 310 22.11 -6.90 -9.61
N LEU A 311 22.31 -5.73 -10.21
CA LEU A 311 23.48 -5.44 -11.04
C LEU A 311 24.74 -5.22 -10.17
N PRO A 312 25.96 -5.39 -10.74
CA PRO A 312 27.20 -4.97 -10.12
C PRO A 312 27.18 -3.50 -9.71
N LYS A 313 27.93 -3.13 -8.65
CA LYS A 313 27.89 -1.79 -8.04
C LYS A 313 28.14 -0.66 -9.05
N ASP A 314 29.10 -0.84 -9.94
CA ASP A 314 29.50 0.09 -11.00
C ASP A 314 28.45 0.26 -12.11
N GLN A 315 27.46 -0.62 -12.18
CA GLN A 315 26.35 -0.59 -13.14
C GLN A 315 25.02 -0.16 -12.51
N LEU A 316 25.01 0.12 -11.21
CA LEU A 316 23.83 0.66 -10.54
C LEU A 316 23.54 2.08 -11.03
N TYR A 317 22.28 2.48 -10.94
CA TYR A 317 21.87 3.85 -11.26
C TYR A 317 22.51 4.86 -10.28
N PHE A 318 22.70 4.46 -9.01
CA PHE A 318 23.38 5.24 -7.99
C PHE A 318 24.62 4.51 -7.45
N PRO A 319 25.74 4.47 -8.19
CA PRO A 319 26.92 3.69 -7.80
C PRO A 319 27.65 4.27 -6.57
N TYR A 320 27.47 5.57 -6.31
CA TYR A 320 28.01 6.29 -5.14
C TYR A 320 27.30 5.91 -3.84
N CYS A 321 26.03 5.49 -3.91
CA CYS A 321 25.24 5.12 -2.74
C CYS A 321 25.39 3.62 -2.42
N PRO A 322 25.75 3.21 -1.19
CA PRO A 322 25.75 1.80 -0.81
C PRO A 322 24.38 1.11 -1.03
N VAL A 323 24.39 -0.13 -1.51
CA VAL A 323 23.17 -0.87 -1.90
C VAL A 323 22.17 -0.98 -0.75
N GLU A 324 22.65 -1.14 0.49
CA GLU A 324 21.82 -1.20 1.69
C GLU A 324 20.96 0.05 1.92
N TYR A 325 21.40 1.22 1.46
CA TYR A 325 20.65 2.48 1.58
C TYR A 325 19.75 2.74 0.38
N GLN A 326 19.99 2.07 -0.74
CA GLN A 326 19.12 2.10 -1.91
C GLN A 326 17.92 1.16 -1.76
N ARG A 327 18.01 0.10 -0.96
CA ARG A 327 16.92 -0.88 -0.81
C ARG A 327 15.70 -0.28 -0.14
N ASP A 328 14.52 -0.75 -0.57
CA ASP A 328 13.24 -0.35 0.02
C ASP A 328 13.14 -0.71 1.51
N ASP A 329 13.83 -1.75 1.97
CA ASP A 329 13.87 -2.09 3.41
C ASP A 329 14.56 -1.06 4.27
N TYR A 330 15.34 -0.16 3.66
CA TYR A 330 15.85 1.05 4.28
C TYR A 330 15.01 2.28 3.92
N ARG A 331 14.83 2.59 2.62
CA ARG A 331 14.21 3.85 2.17
C ARG A 331 12.77 4.02 2.62
N ILE A 332 11.97 2.95 2.62
CA ILE A 332 10.54 3.03 2.95
C ILE A 332 10.31 3.46 4.40
N PRO A 333 10.96 2.86 5.43
CA PRO A 333 10.91 3.41 6.79
C PRO A 333 11.24 4.91 6.86
N LEU A 334 12.28 5.36 6.15
CA LEU A 334 12.66 6.78 6.09
C LEU A 334 11.55 7.65 5.52
N LEU A 335 10.99 7.28 4.37
CA LEU A 335 9.88 8.00 3.74
C LEU A 335 8.63 8.03 4.64
N MET A 336 8.31 6.92 5.32
CA MET A 336 7.17 6.84 6.24
C MET A 336 7.30 7.75 7.46
N LYS A 337 8.53 8.05 7.92
CA LYS A 337 8.77 9.06 8.95
C LYS A 337 8.86 10.47 8.37
N GLN A 338 9.46 10.61 7.19
CA GLN A 338 9.73 11.87 6.52
C GLN A 338 8.44 12.59 6.10
N ILE A 339 7.60 11.91 5.32
CA ILE A 339 6.47 12.54 4.62
C ILE A 339 5.41 13.07 5.61
N PRO A 340 4.90 12.28 6.58
CA PRO A 340 3.90 12.79 7.53
C PRO A 340 4.46 13.87 8.47
N GLY A 341 5.77 13.85 8.75
CA GLY A 341 6.39 14.86 9.61
C GLY A 341 6.43 16.26 9.00
N TYR A 342 6.21 16.39 7.68
CA TYR A 342 5.99 17.69 7.04
C TYR A 342 4.61 18.28 7.35
N LYS A 343 3.68 17.49 7.91
CA LYS A 343 2.31 17.92 8.22
C LYS A 343 1.64 18.63 7.03
N ALA A 344 1.86 18.12 5.82
CA ALA A 344 1.22 18.64 4.62
C ALA A 344 -0.28 18.36 4.68
N ASP A 345 -1.12 19.26 4.18
CA ASP A 345 -2.56 19.04 4.08
C ASP A 345 -2.93 18.34 2.77
N ILE A 346 -2.12 18.53 1.72
CA ILE A 346 -2.23 17.83 0.43
C ILE A 346 -0.84 17.33 0.05
N MET A 347 -0.72 16.06 -0.35
CA MET A 347 0.54 15.44 -0.76
C MET A 347 0.38 14.79 -2.14
N CYS A 348 1.18 15.25 -3.09
CA CYS A 348 1.27 14.74 -4.45
C CYS A 348 2.57 13.97 -4.59
N LEU A 349 2.48 12.65 -4.69
CA LEU A 349 3.64 11.77 -4.78
C LEU A 349 3.75 11.17 -6.19
N GLN A 350 4.97 11.09 -6.70
CA GLN A 350 5.31 10.40 -7.95
C GLN A 350 6.15 9.15 -7.63
N GLU A 351 6.22 8.19 -8.55
CA GLU A 351 6.96 6.93 -8.37
C GLU A 351 6.46 6.06 -7.21
N VAL A 352 5.15 6.11 -6.97
CA VAL A 352 4.52 5.28 -5.95
C VAL A 352 4.22 3.90 -6.53
N GLU A 353 4.87 2.86 -6.01
CA GLU A 353 4.60 1.49 -6.45
C GLU A 353 3.17 1.04 -6.11
N ASN A 354 2.46 0.46 -7.07
CA ASN A 354 1.05 0.07 -6.93
C ASN A 354 0.81 -0.93 -5.80
N LYS A 355 1.71 -1.91 -5.69
CA LYS A 355 1.63 -2.92 -4.61
C LYS A 355 1.72 -2.24 -3.25
N LEU A 356 2.68 -1.33 -3.08
CA LEU A 356 2.90 -0.61 -1.82
C LEU A 356 1.77 0.38 -1.52
N PHE A 357 1.16 1.01 -2.53
CA PHE A 357 0.06 1.94 -2.27
C PHE A 357 -1.07 1.27 -1.48
N SER A 358 -1.53 0.10 -1.92
CA SER A 358 -2.69 -0.58 -1.32
C SER A 358 -2.42 -1.16 0.07
N ILE A 359 -1.24 -1.77 0.29
CA ILE A 359 -0.94 -2.52 1.51
C ILE A 359 -0.09 -1.75 2.53
N LEU A 360 0.57 -0.67 2.11
CA LEU A 360 1.48 0.11 2.95
C LEU A 360 0.99 1.57 3.07
N TRP A 361 1.06 2.34 1.98
CA TRP A 361 0.86 3.78 2.03
C TRP A 361 -0.56 4.17 2.44
N ARG A 362 -1.58 3.60 1.78
CA ARG A 362 -2.98 3.97 2.05
C ARG A 362 -3.39 3.64 3.49
N PRO A 363 -3.17 2.43 4.04
CA PRO A 363 -3.50 2.13 5.44
C PRO A 363 -2.75 3.01 6.43
N TYR A 364 -1.47 3.29 6.19
CA TYR A 364 -0.65 4.13 7.06
C TYR A 364 -1.16 5.58 7.11
N PHE A 365 -1.34 6.20 5.94
CA PHE A 365 -1.84 7.56 5.84
C PHE A 365 -3.31 7.69 6.29
N ASP A 366 -4.14 6.66 6.09
CA ASP A 366 -5.51 6.58 6.64
C ASP A 366 -5.51 6.72 8.17
N LYS A 367 -4.59 6.01 8.83
CA LYS A 367 -4.41 6.09 10.29
C LYS A 367 -3.82 7.43 10.73
N ALA A 368 -3.04 8.09 9.88
CA ALA A 368 -2.50 9.42 10.11
C ALA A 368 -3.48 10.57 9.77
N GLY A 369 -4.76 10.28 9.47
CA GLY A 369 -5.79 11.30 9.23
C GLY A 369 -5.97 11.72 7.78
N TYR A 370 -5.34 11.02 6.82
CA TYR A 370 -5.39 11.34 5.41
C TYR A 370 -6.26 10.38 4.62
N SER A 371 -6.90 10.86 3.56
CA SER A 371 -7.44 9.99 2.52
C SER A 371 -6.50 9.98 1.33
N GLY A 372 -6.28 8.81 0.71
CA GLY A 372 -5.33 8.63 -0.37
C GLY A 372 -5.98 8.05 -1.62
N LEU A 373 -5.65 8.61 -2.78
CA LEU A 373 -6.05 8.12 -4.09
C LEU A 373 -4.82 7.81 -4.93
N PHE A 374 -4.86 6.73 -5.70
CA PHE A 374 -3.73 6.29 -6.52
C PHE A 374 -4.12 6.10 -7.97
N LYS A 375 -3.17 6.36 -8.86
CA LYS A 375 -3.26 6.02 -10.26
C LYS A 375 -1.94 5.47 -10.79
N LEU A 376 -1.99 4.23 -11.28
CA LEU A 376 -0.92 3.63 -12.07
C LEU A 376 -0.71 4.38 -13.39
N LYS A 377 0.55 4.51 -13.84
CA LYS A 377 0.83 4.88 -15.24
C LYS A 377 0.27 3.82 -16.21
N GLY A 378 0.17 4.17 -17.49
CA GLY A 378 -0.30 3.25 -18.52
C GLY A 378 0.67 2.09 -18.81
N GLY A 379 0.28 1.16 -19.67
CA GLY A 379 1.14 0.04 -20.08
C GLY A 379 1.48 -0.93 -18.94
N GLU A 380 2.69 -1.51 -18.98
CA GLU A 380 3.18 -2.49 -17.99
C GLU A 380 3.98 -1.84 -16.84
N VAL A 381 3.81 -0.54 -16.62
CA VAL A 381 4.49 0.18 -15.53
C VAL A 381 3.89 -0.21 -14.19
N SER A 382 4.74 -0.42 -13.17
CA SER A 382 4.33 -0.90 -11.85
C SER A 382 4.19 0.18 -10.77
N GLU A 383 4.51 1.43 -11.12
CA GLU A 383 4.37 2.63 -10.30
C GLU A 383 3.38 3.65 -10.88
N GLY A 384 3.07 4.67 -10.10
CA GLY A 384 2.34 5.83 -10.59
C GLY A 384 2.24 6.95 -9.56
N LEU A 385 1.09 7.61 -9.59
CA LEU A 385 0.85 8.87 -8.90
C LEU A 385 -0.09 8.64 -7.73
N ALA A 386 0.22 9.27 -6.59
CA ALA A 386 -0.69 9.29 -5.45
C ALA A 386 -1.00 10.72 -5.03
N THR A 387 -2.25 10.97 -4.65
CA THR A 387 -2.68 12.21 -4.00
C THR A 387 -3.28 11.84 -2.64
N PHE A 388 -2.68 12.35 -1.57
CA PHE A 388 -3.23 12.26 -0.21
C PHE A 388 -3.72 13.63 0.24
N PHE A 389 -4.80 13.68 1.01
CA PHE A 389 -5.35 14.93 1.55
C PHE A 389 -5.88 14.74 2.98
N ASN A 390 -5.70 15.75 3.80
CA ASN A 390 -6.10 15.78 5.21
C ASN A 390 -7.64 15.78 5.32
N LYS A 391 -8.20 14.76 5.97
CA LYS A 391 -9.66 14.58 6.10
C LYS A 391 -10.34 15.66 6.94
N GLU A 392 -9.59 16.36 7.79
CA GLU A 392 -10.11 17.45 8.62
C GLU A 392 -10.20 18.78 7.86
N LYS A 393 -9.44 18.94 6.76
CA LYS A 393 -9.45 20.16 5.95
C LYS A 393 -10.14 20.01 4.61
N PHE A 394 -10.16 18.80 4.04
CA PHE A 394 -10.65 18.58 2.68
C PHE A 394 -11.60 17.40 2.58
N MET A 395 -12.71 17.61 1.87
CA MET A 395 -13.67 16.60 1.49
C MET A 395 -13.47 16.21 0.03
N TYR A 396 -13.45 14.92 -0.27
CA TYR A 396 -13.38 14.41 -1.63
C TYR A 396 -14.64 14.75 -2.42
N VAL A 397 -14.47 15.29 -3.65
CA VAL A 397 -15.58 15.58 -4.57
C VAL A 397 -15.57 14.61 -5.74
N ALA A 398 -14.46 14.54 -6.47
CA ALA A 398 -14.34 13.69 -7.65
C ALA A 398 -12.87 13.45 -8.00
N GLN A 399 -12.63 12.36 -8.73
CA GLN A 399 -11.35 12.09 -9.37
C GLN A 399 -11.56 11.93 -10.88
N LYS A 400 -10.66 12.54 -11.64
CA LYS A 400 -10.54 12.36 -13.09
C LYS A 400 -9.13 11.89 -13.39
N ILE A 401 -9.03 10.92 -14.28
CA ILE A 401 -7.78 10.26 -14.64
C ILE A 401 -7.63 10.38 -16.13
N HIS A 402 -6.45 10.83 -16.55
CA HIS A 402 -6.15 11.01 -17.96
C HIS A 402 -4.78 10.40 -18.25
N TYR A 403 -4.73 9.44 -19.17
CA TYR A 403 -3.45 9.07 -19.76
C TYR A 403 -3.04 10.19 -20.71
N ILE A 404 -1.80 10.64 -20.59
CA ILE A 404 -1.25 11.70 -21.45
C ILE A 404 -0.36 11.11 -22.56
N SER A 405 -0.56 9.81 -22.82
CA SER A 405 0.05 9.07 -23.92
C SER A 405 -0.62 9.38 -25.25
N GLY A 406 0.10 9.20 -26.36
CA GLY A 406 -0.50 9.33 -27.70
C GLY A 406 -1.68 8.39 -27.93
N ALA A 407 -1.65 7.18 -27.37
CA ALA A 407 -2.78 6.25 -27.48
C ALA A 407 -4.09 6.84 -26.93
N SER A 408 -4.03 7.58 -25.81
CA SER A 408 -5.20 8.26 -25.27
C SER A 408 -5.69 9.40 -26.14
N LEU A 409 -4.80 10.05 -26.90
CA LEU A 409 -5.16 11.15 -27.79
C LEU A 409 -5.83 10.68 -29.07
N MET A 410 -5.40 9.56 -29.64
CA MET A 410 -6.01 9.01 -30.86
C MET A 410 -7.49 8.67 -30.64
N THR A 411 -7.89 8.35 -29.41
CA THR A 411 -9.32 8.16 -29.07
C THR A 411 -10.13 9.46 -28.97
N LYS A 412 -9.45 10.62 -28.96
CA LYS A 412 -10.04 11.96 -28.77
C LYS A 412 -9.72 12.91 -29.93
N SER A 413 -9.08 12.43 -31.00
CA SER A 413 -8.58 13.26 -32.11
C SER A 413 -9.68 14.02 -32.85
N ASP A 414 -10.93 13.58 -32.74
CA ASP A 414 -12.07 14.26 -33.36
C ASP A 414 -12.42 15.58 -32.67
N LYS A 415 -12.00 15.75 -31.40
CA LYS A 415 -12.19 17.00 -30.66
C LYS A 415 -11.23 18.08 -31.18
N GLN A 416 -11.79 19.23 -31.54
CA GLN A 416 -11.05 20.34 -32.14
C GLN A 416 -9.81 20.77 -31.33
N GLU A 417 -9.92 20.80 -30.00
CA GLU A 417 -8.84 21.19 -29.07
C GLU A 417 -7.63 20.23 -29.06
N PHE A 418 -7.79 18.99 -29.52
CA PHE A 418 -6.72 17.99 -29.60
C PHE A 418 -6.15 17.80 -31.01
N LYS A 419 -6.81 18.34 -32.06
CA LYS A 419 -6.43 18.09 -33.48
C LYS A 419 -5.02 18.53 -33.84
N TRP A 420 -4.51 19.58 -33.21
CA TRP A 420 -3.16 20.09 -33.51
C TRP A 420 -2.05 19.11 -33.09
N ILE A 421 -2.28 18.27 -32.06
CA ILE A 421 -1.26 17.32 -31.57
C ILE A 421 -0.96 16.22 -32.61
N PRO A 422 -1.96 15.51 -33.18
CA PRO A 422 -1.74 14.65 -34.33
C PRO A 422 -1.12 15.39 -35.52
N ASN A 423 -1.49 16.65 -35.78
CA ASN A 423 -0.90 17.43 -36.88
C ASN A 423 0.60 17.72 -36.66
N CYS A 424 1.06 17.94 -35.42
CA CYS A 424 2.48 18.00 -35.09
C CYS A 424 3.17 16.66 -35.35
N LEU A 425 2.62 15.59 -34.78
CA LEU A 425 3.27 14.28 -34.74
C LEU A 425 3.27 13.57 -36.10
N ASN A 426 2.25 13.76 -36.94
CA ASN A 426 2.18 13.13 -38.26
C ASN A 426 3.28 13.61 -39.22
N LYS A 427 3.92 14.76 -38.94
CA LYS A 427 5.10 15.22 -39.69
C LYS A 427 6.33 14.32 -39.46
N ASN A 428 6.37 13.57 -38.36
CA ASN A 428 7.48 12.71 -38.00
C ASN A 428 6.97 11.37 -37.42
N GLN A 429 6.98 10.32 -38.25
CA GLN A 429 6.47 8.99 -37.87
C GLN A 429 7.19 8.36 -36.67
N GLU A 430 8.49 8.63 -36.51
CA GLU A 430 9.28 8.14 -35.38
C GLU A 430 8.84 8.80 -34.08
N ALA A 431 8.70 10.13 -34.08
CA ALA A 431 8.18 10.89 -32.96
C ALA A 431 6.77 10.45 -32.56
N LEU A 432 5.89 10.23 -33.55
CA LEU A 432 4.56 9.68 -33.32
C LEU A 432 4.63 8.32 -32.63
N LYS A 433 5.35 7.35 -33.22
CA LYS A 433 5.50 6.00 -32.63
C LYS A 433 6.07 6.06 -31.22
N TYR A 434 7.06 6.92 -31.00
CA TYR A 434 7.68 7.09 -29.71
C TYR A 434 6.67 7.64 -28.69
N PHE A 435 6.01 8.75 -28.99
CA PHE A 435 5.00 9.39 -28.16
C PHE A 435 3.81 8.46 -27.83
N MET A 436 3.36 7.65 -28.80
CA MET A 436 2.29 6.66 -28.62
C MET A 436 2.63 5.60 -27.56
N SER A 437 3.92 5.25 -27.41
CA SER A 437 4.39 4.23 -26.47
C SER A 437 4.64 4.75 -25.05
N ARG A 438 4.56 6.07 -24.83
CA ARG A 438 4.92 6.70 -23.56
C ARG A 438 3.75 6.61 -22.55
N PRO A 439 3.93 5.99 -21.36
CA PRO A 439 2.81 5.60 -20.49
C PRO A 439 2.37 6.67 -19.48
N GLN A 440 2.86 7.90 -19.56
CA GLN A 440 2.60 8.93 -18.54
C GLN A 440 1.11 9.18 -18.33
N ALA A 441 0.77 9.64 -17.12
CA ALA A 441 -0.58 9.90 -16.68
C ALA A 441 -0.66 11.23 -15.94
N LEU A 442 -1.86 11.80 -15.92
CA LEU A 442 -2.28 12.93 -15.11
C LEU A 442 -3.36 12.44 -14.14
N GLN A 443 -3.12 12.61 -12.85
CA GLN A 443 -4.10 12.38 -11.80
C GLN A 443 -4.71 13.72 -11.38
N VAL A 444 -6.03 13.88 -11.55
CA VAL A 444 -6.75 15.11 -11.17
C VAL A 444 -7.74 14.80 -10.05
N THR A 445 -7.59 15.44 -8.91
CA THR A 445 -8.42 15.26 -7.72
C THR A 445 -9.10 16.57 -7.35
N ALA A 446 -10.43 16.60 -7.40
CA ALA A 446 -11.24 17.71 -6.94
C ALA A 446 -11.60 17.53 -5.46
N LEU A 447 -11.31 18.53 -4.64
CA LEU A 447 -11.54 18.57 -3.21
C LEU A 447 -12.32 19.83 -2.85
N ARG A 448 -13.20 19.74 -1.83
CA ARG A 448 -13.87 20.88 -1.21
C ARG A 448 -13.20 21.19 0.11
N SER A 449 -12.90 22.46 0.36
CA SER A 449 -12.42 22.88 1.68
C SER A 449 -13.54 22.73 2.70
N ILE A 450 -13.23 22.15 3.85
CA ILE A 450 -14.16 22.03 4.98
C ILE A 450 -14.25 23.38 5.71
N LEU A 451 -13.14 24.11 5.79
CA LEU A 451 -13.05 25.40 6.50
C LEU A 451 -13.56 26.58 5.65
N LEU A 452 -13.53 26.45 4.32
CA LEU A 452 -14.02 27.45 3.36
C LEU A 452 -14.98 26.76 2.37
N PRO A 453 -16.25 26.53 2.74
CA PRO A 453 -17.15 25.68 1.96
C PRO A 453 -17.44 26.16 0.54
N ASP A 454 -17.25 27.44 0.23
CA ASP A 454 -17.35 28.04 -1.11
C ASP A 454 -16.13 27.73 -1.99
N LYS A 455 -15.02 27.25 -1.42
CA LYS A 455 -13.77 26.95 -2.13
C LYS A 455 -13.69 25.48 -2.54
N LEU A 456 -13.52 25.27 -3.83
CA LEU A 456 -13.09 24.00 -4.43
C LEU A 456 -11.63 24.13 -4.88
N ILE A 457 -10.87 23.05 -4.76
CA ILE A 457 -9.52 22.96 -5.32
C ILE A 457 -9.39 21.71 -6.18
N CYS A 458 -8.83 21.90 -7.37
CA CYS A 458 -8.50 20.84 -8.31
C CYS A 458 -6.98 20.63 -8.30
N ILE A 459 -6.55 19.52 -7.70
CA ILE A 459 -5.14 19.14 -7.61
C ILE A 459 -4.82 18.18 -8.74
N ALA A 460 -4.00 18.63 -9.68
CA ALA A 460 -3.40 17.82 -10.73
C ALA A 460 -1.97 17.42 -10.33
N ASN A 461 -1.71 16.12 -10.32
CA ASN A 461 -0.40 15.50 -10.10
C ASN A 461 0.04 14.79 -11.39
N THR A 462 1.29 14.98 -11.80
CA THR A 462 1.87 14.33 -12.98
C THR A 462 3.33 13.92 -12.75
N HIS A 463 3.83 13.05 -13.63
CA HIS A 463 5.25 12.73 -13.78
C HIS A 463 5.49 12.59 -15.28
N LEU A 464 6.17 13.57 -15.88
CA LEU A 464 6.41 13.63 -17.32
C LEU A 464 7.52 12.67 -17.78
N HIS A 465 7.77 12.63 -19.08
CA HIS A 465 8.79 11.76 -19.68
C HIS A 465 10.22 12.19 -19.30
N SER A 466 11.03 11.23 -18.82
CA SER A 466 12.30 11.51 -18.12
C SER A 466 13.55 11.59 -19.00
N LYS A 467 13.52 11.20 -20.28
CA LYS A 467 14.75 11.29 -21.11
C LYS A 467 15.04 12.74 -21.48
N GLY A 468 16.21 13.25 -21.08
CA GLY A 468 16.62 14.64 -21.29
C GLY A 468 16.46 15.15 -22.73
N GLU A 469 16.82 14.35 -23.73
CA GLU A 469 16.79 14.75 -25.16
C GLU A 469 15.37 14.92 -25.74
N HIS A 470 14.31 14.59 -25.00
CA HIS A 470 12.96 14.49 -25.53
C HIS A 470 12.03 15.61 -25.02
N ASP A 471 12.49 16.87 -25.08
CA ASP A 471 11.69 18.04 -24.68
C ASP A 471 10.35 18.11 -25.41
N TYR A 472 10.33 17.80 -26.71
CA TYR A 472 9.11 17.80 -27.52
C TYR A 472 8.02 16.87 -26.97
N ILE A 473 8.41 15.74 -26.37
CA ILE A 473 7.48 14.80 -25.72
C ILE A 473 6.88 15.46 -24.47
N ARG A 474 7.72 16.06 -23.61
CA ARG A 474 7.27 16.73 -22.39
C ARG A 474 6.38 17.93 -22.71
N LEU A 475 6.69 18.67 -23.77
CA LEU A 475 5.89 19.80 -24.23
C LEU A 475 4.49 19.36 -24.71
N LEU A 476 4.42 18.30 -25.51
CA LEU A 476 3.14 17.70 -25.92
C LEU A 476 2.35 17.14 -24.72
N GLN A 477 3.01 16.44 -23.80
CA GLN A 477 2.38 15.93 -22.58
C GLN A 477 1.82 17.06 -21.72
N THR A 478 2.56 18.16 -21.58
CA THR A 478 2.16 19.36 -20.83
C THR A 478 0.92 20.00 -21.45
N ALA A 479 0.89 20.17 -22.77
CA ALA A 479 -0.29 20.65 -23.49
C ALA A 479 -1.54 19.82 -23.17
N ILE A 480 -1.42 18.49 -23.18
CA ILE A 480 -2.52 17.58 -22.87
C ILE A 480 -2.96 17.70 -21.42
N CYS A 481 -2.00 17.86 -20.50
CA CYS A 481 -2.30 18.13 -19.10
C CYS A 481 -3.17 19.38 -18.95
N ILE A 482 -2.79 20.48 -19.61
CA ILE A 482 -3.51 21.75 -19.57
C ILE A 482 -4.92 21.60 -20.18
N LEU A 483 -5.05 20.96 -21.35
CA LEU A 483 -6.35 20.70 -21.98
C LEU A 483 -7.27 19.85 -21.10
N HIS A 484 -6.74 18.82 -20.45
CA HIS A 484 -7.53 17.99 -19.54
C HIS A 484 -7.89 18.72 -18.25
N LEU A 485 -6.97 19.50 -17.69
CA LEU A 485 -7.25 20.31 -16.51
C LEU A 485 -8.33 21.37 -16.80
N ASN A 486 -8.27 22.04 -17.94
CA ASN A 486 -9.33 22.97 -18.38
C ASN A 486 -10.69 22.27 -18.53
N ASN A 487 -10.73 21.09 -19.15
CA ASN A 487 -11.97 20.32 -19.26
C ASN A 487 -12.58 19.97 -17.89
N VAL A 488 -11.74 19.59 -16.91
CA VAL A 488 -12.20 19.34 -15.54
C VAL A 488 -12.67 20.63 -14.89
N PHE A 489 -11.94 21.73 -15.07
CA PHE A 489 -12.30 23.05 -14.55
C PHE A 489 -13.67 23.51 -15.04
N GLN A 490 -13.93 23.47 -16.36
CA GLN A 490 -15.23 23.85 -16.92
C GLN A 490 -16.36 22.95 -16.38
N SER A 491 -16.14 21.63 -16.34
CA SER A 491 -17.13 20.68 -15.80
C SER A 491 -17.44 20.94 -14.32
N LEU A 492 -16.45 21.36 -13.52
CA LEU A 492 -16.68 21.72 -12.12
C LEU A 492 -17.39 23.07 -11.99
N LYS A 493 -17.07 24.06 -12.84
CA LYS A 493 -17.80 25.34 -12.88
C LYS A 493 -19.29 25.13 -13.19
N GLU A 494 -19.60 24.29 -14.17
CA GLU A 494 -20.98 23.93 -14.51
C GLU A 494 -21.70 23.22 -13.35
N LYS A 495 -21.01 22.30 -12.68
CA LYS A 495 -21.60 21.49 -11.59
C LYS A 495 -21.72 22.26 -10.27
N PHE A 496 -20.84 23.23 -10.03
CA PHE A 496 -20.74 23.99 -8.80
C PHE A 496 -20.58 25.49 -9.10
N PRO A 497 -21.60 26.14 -9.70
CA PRO A 497 -21.51 27.52 -10.16
C PRO A 497 -21.24 28.54 -9.04
N GLU A 498 -21.71 28.24 -7.83
CA GLU A 498 -21.51 29.08 -6.64
C GLU A 498 -20.14 28.90 -5.97
N SER A 499 -19.32 27.95 -6.43
CA SER A 499 -18.01 27.67 -5.83
C SER A 499 -16.89 28.36 -6.60
N ARG A 500 -15.96 28.98 -5.87
CA ARG A 500 -14.70 29.45 -6.46
C ARG A 500 -13.73 28.28 -6.58
N ILE A 501 -13.18 28.08 -7.78
CA ILE A 501 -12.42 26.87 -8.13
C ILE A 501 -10.96 27.23 -8.32
N ALA A 502 -10.15 26.81 -7.36
CA ALA A 502 -8.70 26.82 -7.45
C ALA A 502 -8.19 25.65 -8.30
N LEU A 503 -7.15 25.91 -9.08
CA LEU A 503 -6.42 24.92 -9.86
C LEU A 503 -4.98 24.89 -9.38
N CYS A 504 -4.45 23.68 -9.23
CA CYS A 504 -3.05 23.44 -8.92
C CYS A 504 -2.53 22.31 -9.81
N LEU A 505 -1.48 22.55 -10.58
CA LEU A 505 -0.74 21.52 -11.32
C LEU A 505 0.62 21.34 -10.66
N CYS A 506 0.95 20.12 -10.26
CA CYS A 506 2.21 19.83 -9.60
C CYS A 506 2.79 18.49 -10.03
N GLY A 507 4.07 18.31 -9.73
CA GLY A 507 4.78 17.05 -9.91
C GLY A 507 6.14 17.21 -10.56
N ASP A 508 6.70 16.08 -10.92
CA ASP A 508 7.98 15.98 -11.59
C ASP A 508 7.80 16.23 -13.10
N MET A 509 8.23 17.40 -13.55
CA MET A 509 8.13 17.81 -14.94
C MET A 509 9.29 17.29 -15.79
N ASN A 510 10.35 16.73 -15.17
CA ASN A 510 11.58 16.31 -15.86
C ASN A 510 12.15 17.38 -16.81
N SER A 511 11.99 18.65 -16.46
CA SER A 511 12.43 19.80 -17.25
C SER A 511 13.01 20.87 -16.35
N THR A 512 14.11 21.48 -16.81
CA THR A 512 14.76 22.62 -16.18
C THR A 512 13.95 23.91 -16.38
N PRO A 513 14.14 24.96 -15.55
CA PRO A 513 13.34 26.18 -15.61
C PRO A 513 13.35 26.92 -16.97
N ASP A 514 14.35 26.70 -17.83
CA ASP A 514 14.46 27.29 -19.16
C ASP A 514 13.64 26.56 -20.26
N ALA A 515 13.11 25.38 -19.95
CA ALA A 515 12.35 24.57 -20.90
C ALA A 515 11.06 25.25 -21.39
N ALA A 516 10.70 25.03 -22.64
CA ALA A 516 9.54 25.66 -23.28
C ALA A 516 8.19 25.27 -22.66
N LEU A 517 8.13 24.16 -21.92
CA LEU A 517 6.90 23.75 -21.27
C LEU A 517 6.47 24.71 -20.16
N HIS A 518 7.42 25.38 -19.51
CA HIS A 518 7.12 26.41 -18.51
C HIS A 518 6.45 27.61 -19.16
N GLU A 519 7.00 28.04 -20.30
CA GLU A 519 6.39 29.07 -21.13
C GLU A 519 4.98 28.69 -21.58
N LEU A 520 4.75 27.43 -21.98
CA LEU A 520 3.42 26.95 -22.36
C LEU A 520 2.41 27.04 -21.21
N ILE A 521 2.82 26.69 -19.99
CA ILE A 521 1.95 26.73 -18.81
C ILE A 521 1.62 28.17 -18.42
N GLU A 522 2.61 29.06 -18.43
CA GLU A 522 2.47 30.42 -17.91
C GLU A 522 1.87 31.40 -18.92
N LYS A 523 2.25 31.28 -20.20
CA LYS A 523 1.79 32.19 -21.27
C LYS A 523 0.69 31.59 -22.14
N GLY A 524 0.47 30.28 -22.06
CA GLY A 524 -0.49 29.56 -22.89
C GLY A 524 -0.03 29.34 -24.33
N THR A 525 1.13 29.84 -24.72
CA THR A 525 1.66 29.76 -26.08
C THR A 525 3.16 29.54 -26.06
N VAL A 526 3.69 28.93 -27.13
CA VAL A 526 5.13 28.69 -27.32
C VAL A 526 5.46 28.93 -28.79
N SER A 527 6.52 29.70 -29.06
CA SER A 527 6.99 29.93 -30.43
C SER A 527 7.37 28.61 -31.11
N SER A 528 7.03 28.47 -32.39
CA SER A 528 7.43 27.33 -33.21
C SER A 528 8.94 27.25 -33.45
N GLU A 529 9.68 28.33 -33.18
CA GLU A 529 11.14 28.42 -33.32
C GLU A 529 11.91 27.84 -32.12
N ARG A 530 11.20 27.51 -31.02
CA ARG A 530 11.83 26.93 -29.83
C ARG A 530 12.49 25.59 -30.16
N LYS A 531 13.76 25.43 -29.76
CA LYS A 531 14.54 24.20 -29.92
C LYS A 531 13.87 22.97 -29.29
N ASP A 532 13.05 23.18 -28.25
CA ASP A 532 12.28 22.16 -27.54
C ASP A 532 11.32 21.38 -28.45
N TRP A 533 10.96 21.93 -29.63
CA TRP A 533 10.16 21.24 -30.64
C TRP A 533 10.95 20.29 -31.55
N ARG A 534 12.28 20.31 -31.48
CA ARG A 534 13.14 19.45 -32.29
C ARG A 534 13.13 18.03 -31.72
N THR A 535 13.00 17.03 -32.60
CA THR A 535 13.09 15.63 -32.17
C THR A 535 14.54 15.17 -32.01
N LYS A 536 15.49 15.95 -32.54
CA LYS A 536 16.94 15.82 -32.36
C LYS A 536 17.52 17.20 -32.05
N ALA A 537 18.29 17.32 -30.97
CA ALA A 537 18.70 18.62 -30.40
C ALA A 537 19.35 19.59 -31.41
N ASP A 538 20.17 19.07 -32.32
CA ASP A 538 20.99 19.85 -33.26
C ASP A 538 20.49 19.80 -34.72
N ASP A 539 19.23 19.41 -34.93
CA ASP A 539 18.64 19.27 -36.26
C ASP A 539 17.36 20.12 -36.36
N GLU A 540 17.46 21.27 -37.02
CA GLU A 540 16.33 22.19 -37.21
C GLU A 540 15.23 21.58 -38.09
N GLU A 541 15.59 20.72 -39.05
CA GLU A 541 14.64 20.03 -39.92
C GLU A 541 13.80 19.00 -39.16
N SER A 542 14.28 18.57 -37.98
CA SER A 542 13.55 17.67 -37.09
C SER A 542 12.42 18.34 -36.29
N THR A 543 12.19 19.64 -36.47
CA THR A 543 11.18 20.42 -35.75
C THR A 543 9.75 19.95 -36.08
N ILE A 544 9.00 19.54 -35.06
CA ILE A 544 7.59 19.10 -35.21
C ILE A 544 6.56 20.19 -34.85
N ALA A 545 7.02 21.43 -34.63
CA ALA A 545 6.20 22.52 -34.12
C ALA A 545 4.95 22.82 -34.97
N THR A 546 3.94 23.32 -34.27
CA THR A 546 2.85 24.15 -34.82
C THR A 546 2.58 25.26 -33.81
N GLU A 547 1.90 26.34 -34.20
CA GLU A 547 1.44 27.33 -33.23
C GLU A 547 0.47 26.67 -32.25
N VAL A 548 0.79 26.76 -30.96
CA VAL A 548 -0.02 26.17 -29.89
C VAL A 548 -0.61 27.27 -29.03
N ASN A 549 -1.92 27.19 -28.80
CA ASN A 549 -2.66 28.07 -27.90
C ASN A 549 -3.43 27.21 -26.89
N MET A 550 -3.13 27.41 -25.60
CA MET A 550 -3.77 26.69 -24.50
C MET A 550 -4.92 27.53 -23.90
N PRO A 551 -6.02 26.87 -23.51
CA PRO A 551 -7.21 27.56 -22.98
C PRO A 551 -7.06 28.00 -21.51
N LEU A 552 -5.95 27.64 -20.87
CA LEU A 552 -5.70 27.83 -19.45
C LEU A 552 -4.22 28.15 -19.26
N THR A 553 -3.94 29.14 -18.42
CA THR A 553 -2.60 29.46 -17.93
C THR A 553 -2.54 29.29 -16.41
N LEU A 554 -1.36 28.99 -15.89
CA LEU A 554 -1.09 28.86 -14.46
C LEU A 554 0.26 29.53 -14.14
N THR A 555 0.41 30.05 -12.94
CA THR A 555 1.65 30.71 -12.48
C THR A 555 2.48 29.77 -11.63
N CYS A 556 3.79 29.69 -11.88
CA CYS A 556 4.70 28.94 -11.03
C CYS A 556 4.87 29.61 -9.67
N ILE A 557 4.72 28.86 -8.58
CA ILE A 557 4.93 29.34 -7.21
C ILE A 557 6.06 28.60 -6.47
N SER A 558 6.77 27.70 -7.16
CA SER A 558 7.97 27.04 -6.66
C SER A 558 9.20 27.94 -6.71
N ASP A 559 10.21 27.70 -5.85
CA ASP A 559 11.53 28.33 -6.02
C ASP A 559 12.33 27.61 -7.11
N VAL A 560 12.37 28.21 -8.30
CA VAL A 560 13.06 27.64 -9.46
C VAL A 560 14.59 27.66 -9.37
N ARG A 561 15.15 28.30 -8.33
CA ARG A 561 16.61 28.38 -8.11
C ARG A 561 17.14 27.20 -7.29
N THR A 562 16.26 26.46 -6.62
CA THR A 562 16.64 25.30 -5.82
C THR A 562 16.61 24.03 -6.65
N PHE A 563 17.67 23.22 -6.57
CA PHE A 563 17.64 21.90 -7.18
C PHE A 563 16.64 21.00 -6.46
N THR A 564 15.90 20.20 -7.23
CA THR A 564 14.92 19.25 -6.73
C THR A 564 15.25 17.81 -7.12
N ASN A 565 16.18 17.59 -8.04
CA ASN A 565 16.87 16.32 -8.26
C ASN A 565 18.37 16.55 -8.14
N VAL A 566 19.08 15.75 -7.33
CA VAL A 566 20.51 15.94 -7.07
C VAL A 566 21.24 14.59 -7.04
N THR A 567 21.77 14.20 -8.19
CA THR A 567 22.65 13.04 -8.37
C THR A 567 24.07 13.49 -8.72
N VAL A 568 25.05 12.58 -8.67
CA VAL A 568 26.46 12.88 -9.03
C VAL A 568 26.60 13.41 -10.46
N ASN A 569 25.80 12.88 -11.40
CA ASN A 569 25.94 13.18 -12.82
C ASN A 569 24.95 14.25 -13.32
N PHE A 570 23.95 14.59 -12.50
CA PHE A 570 22.88 15.48 -12.91
C PHE A 570 22.24 16.14 -11.67
N SER A 571 22.12 17.46 -11.70
CA SER A 571 21.43 18.24 -10.66
C SER A 571 20.64 19.36 -11.31
N ALA A 572 19.34 19.43 -11.03
CA ALA A 572 18.44 20.40 -11.62
C ALA A 572 17.18 20.63 -10.77
N CYS A 573 16.51 21.75 -11.00
CA CYS A 573 15.11 21.92 -10.60
C CYS A 573 14.25 21.20 -11.64
N LEU A 574 13.50 20.18 -11.22
CA LEU A 574 12.60 19.37 -12.05
C LEU A 574 11.16 19.31 -11.51
N ASP A 575 10.95 19.68 -10.26
CA ASP A 575 9.68 19.54 -9.54
C ASP A 575 9.04 20.90 -9.31
N TYR A 576 7.76 21.04 -9.67
CA TYR A 576 7.10 22.35 -9.72
C TYR A 576 5.67 22.29 -9.18
N ILE A 577 5.18 23.45 -8.74
CA ILE A 577 3.80 23.70 -8.36
C ILE A 577 3.34 24.97 -9.08
N TYR A 578 2.32 24.83 -9.93
CA TYR A 578 1.65 25.91 -10.64
C TYR A 578 0.24 26.08 -10.12
N VAL A 579 -0.23 27.31 -10.03
CA VAL A 579 -1.59 27.63 -9.56
C VAL A 579 -2.27 28.66 -10.44
N ASN A 580 -3.60 28.69 -10.40
CA ASN A 580 -4.36 29.81 -10.97
C ASN A 580 -4.50 30.96 -9.95
N GLU A 581 -5.18 32.03 -10.37
CA GLU A 581 -5.42 33.24 -9.60
C GLU A 581 -6.18 33.04 -8.28
N GLU A 582 -6.87 31.92 -8.08
CA GLU A 582 -7.57 31.63 -6.81
C GLU A 582 -6.62 31.27 -5.66
N LEU A 583 -5.34 31.03 -5.95
CA LEU A 583 -4.32 30.68 -4.98
C LEU A 583 -3.15 31.66 -5.06
N ARG A 584 -2.43 31.81 -3.95
CA ARG A 584 -1.16 32.52 -3.92
C ARG A 584 -0.18 31.85 -2.97
N LEU A 585 1.11 32.05 -3.24
CA LEU A 585 2.17 31.60 -2.35
C LEU A 585 2.05 32.30 -0.99
N GLY A 586 2.05 31.51 0.09
CA GLY A 586 2.19 32.00 1.46
C GLY A 586 3.63 31.92 1.95
N LYS A 587 4.20 30.71 1.96
CA LYS A 587 5.56 30.44 2.46
C LYS A 587 6.20 29.28 1.71
N ILE A 588 7.49 29.41 1.41
CA ILE A 588 8.32 28.32 0.88
C ILE A 588 9.08 27.69 2.05
N TYR A 589 9.07 26.36 2.14
CA TYR A 589 9.96 25.63 3.03
C TYR A 589 11.29 25.39 2.31
N PRO A 590 12.44 25.70 2.92
CA PRO A 590 13.73 25.49 2.28
C PRO A 590 13.96 24.00 1.99
N GLY A 591 14.59 23.73 0.85
CA GLY A 591 15.13 22.41 0.53
C GLY A 591 16.28 22.01 1.46
N TYR A 592 16.97 20.93 1.12
CA TYR A 592 18.14 20.49 1.91
C TYR A 592 19.35 21.38 1.62
N SER A 593 20.20 21.58 2.63
CA SER A 593 21.43 22.34 2.44
C SER A 593 22.42 21.58 1.55
N ASP A 594 23.13 22.31 0.68
CA ASP A 594 24.21 21.75 -0.15
C ASP A 594 25.26 21.01 0.68
N MET A 595 25.58 21.53 1.88
CA MET A 595 26.53 20.89 2.80
C MET A 595 26.04 19.49 3.21
N ALA A 596 24.77 19.35 3.56
CA ALA A 596 24.19 18.07 3.98
C ALA A 596 24.12 17.06 2.82
N ILE A 597 23.86 17.51 1.60
CA ILE A 597 23.90 16.64 0.40
C ILE A 597 25.33 16.19 0.11
N ARG A 598 26.28 17.14 0.07
CA ARG A 598 27.68 16.87 -0.29
C ARG A 598 28.41 15.98 0.71
N GLN A 599 27.96 15.88 1.96
CA GLN A 599 28.47 14.89 2.93
C GLN A 599 28.35 13.45 2.43
N HIS A 600 27.42 13.18 1.50
CA HIS A 600 27.20 11.88 0.88
C HIS A 600 27.43 11.90 -0.64
N GLU A 601 28.16 12.90 -1.16
CA GLU A 601 28.36 13.17 -2.58
C GLU A 601 27.08 13.67 -3.29
N ALA A 602 25.99 12.91 -3.22
CA ALA A 602 24.66 13.22 -3.77
C ALA A 602 23.54 12.45 -3.04
N ILE A 603 22.31 12.46 -3.58
CA ILE A 603 21.16 11.70 -3.06
C ILE A 603 20.61 10.74 -4.14
N PRO A 604 20.09 9.55 -3.78
CA PRO A 604 19.82 9.05 -2.42
C PRO A 604 21.09 8.68 -1.67
N SER A 605 20.99 8.60 -0.34
CA SER A 605 22.10 8.28 0.56
C SER A 605 21.59 7.62 1.84
N ALA A 606 22.50 7.31 2.77
CA ALA A 606 22.11 6.89 4.12
C ALA A 606 21.19 7.92 4.82
N ALA A 607 21.32 9.20 4.47
CA ALA A 607 20.61 10.31 5.07
C ALA A 607 19.47 10.87 4.20
N CYS A 608 19.19 10.31 3.01
CA CYS A 608 18.11 10.73 2.09
C CYS A 608 17.53 9.54 1.28
N PRO A 609 16.21 9.25 1.34
CA PRO A 609 15.64 8.05 0.71
C PRO A 609 15.21 8.22 -0.75
N SER A 610 15.39 9.39 -1.36
CA SER A 610 15.07 9.70 -2.75
C SER A 610 16.22 10.48 -3.38
N ASP A 611 16.35 10.41 -4.70
CA ASP A 611 17.18 11.32 -5.50
C ASP A 611 16.55 12.70 -5.67
N HIS A 612 15.27 12.85 -5.29
CA HIS A 612 14.57 14.13 -5.29
C HIS A 612 14.54 14.79 -3.90
N ILE A 613 14.41 16.12 -3.91
CA ILE A 613 14.10 16.97 -2.76
C ILE A 613 12.61 17.36 -2.85
N PRO A 614 11.83 17.18 -1.78
CA PRO A 614 10.42 17.53 -1.78
C PRO A 614 10.22 19.05 -1.94
N VAL A 615 9.28 19.43 -2.81
CA VAL A 615 8.80 20.82 -2.90
C VAL A 615 7.65 20.98 -1.90
N LEU A 616 7.83 21.85 -0.91
CA LEU A 616 6.88 22.03 0.18
C LEU A 616 6.53 23.52 0.35
N LEU A 617 5.25 23.84 0.14
CA LEU A 617 4.73 25.21 0.17
C LEU A 617 3.55 25.32 1.13
N GLU A 618 3.41 26.47 1.79
CA GLU A 618 2.12 26.95 2.28
C GLU A 618 1.50 27.83 1.20
N ILE A 619 0.25 27.51 0.86
CA ILE A 619 -0.52 28.15 -0.21
C ILE A 619 -1.79 28.72 0.43
N LYS A 620 -2.12 29.96 0.09
CA LYS A 620 -3.31 30.65 0.58
C LYS A 620 -4.39 30.70 -0.50
N PHE A 621 -5.64 30.45 -0.13
CA PHE A 621 -6.78 30.83 -0.95
C PHE A 621 -6.86 32.35 -1.03
N GLN A 622 -7.16 32.90 -2.20
CA GLN A 622 -7.43 34.33 -2.30
C GLN A 622 -8.80 34.66 -1.69
N SER A 623 -8.84 35.75 -0.92
CA SER A 623 -10.08 36.32 -0.39
C SER A 623 -10.99 36.77 -1.53
N SER A 624 -12.30 36.86 -1.25
CA SER A 624 -13.20 37.59 -2.14
C SER A 624 -12.96 39.07 -1.88
N GLU A 625 -12.63 39.84 -2.92
CA GLU A 625 -12.64 41.30 -2.83
C GLU A 625 -14.05 41.81 -2.50
#